data_AF-A0A2G5KKL1-F1
#
_entry.id   AF-A0A2G5KKL1-F1
#
_cell.length_a   1.000
_cell.length_b   1.000
_cell.length_c   1.000
_cell.angle_alpha   90.00
_cell.angle_beta   90.00
_cell.angle_gamma   90.00
#
_symmetry.space_group_name_H-M   'P 1'
#
loop_
_entity.id
_entity.type
_entity.pdbx_description
1 polymer ?
#
loop_
_entity_poly.entity_id
_entity_poly.type
_entity_poly.pdbx_seq_one_letter_code
_entity_poly.pdbx_strand_id
1 'polypeptide(L)'
;MEQQKLPNVTIAMVLSILGFLCCCVAGLPGIILGGIALFLVSKDEKLYKENPEDYSNYSTLKTVKIISIIVLILGLIYFIMNAWTIYQTGWDAQIEQSRELLEQLGIE
;
A
#
# COMPACT_ATOMS: atom_id res chain seq x y z
N MET A 1 -15.47 2.69 32.93
CA MET A 1 -15.70 3.47 31.71
C MET A 1 -15.83 2.49 30.54
N GLU A 2 -16.69 2.74 29.57
CA GLU A 2 -16.78 1.89 28.37
C GLU A 2 -15.53 2.08 27.52
N GLN A 3 -14.85 1.00 27.15
CA GLN A 3 -13.67 1.06 26.29
C GLN A 3 -14.07 1.39 24.86
N GLN A 4 -13.53 2.47 24.30
CA GLN A 4 -13.76 2.87 22.92
C GLN A 4 -12.81 2.18 21.94
N LYS A 5 -13.08 2.30 20.64
CA LYS A 5 -12.19 1.80 19.59
C LYS A 5 -11.25 2.91 19.15
N LEU A 6 -9.99 2.54 18.90
CA LEU A 6 -9.00 3.42 18.29
C LEU A 6 -9.49 3.90 16.91
N PRO A 7 -9.47 5.22 16.64
CA PRO A 7 -10.20 5.83 15.55
C PRO A 7 -9.60 5.56 14.16
N ASN A 8 -8.28 5.38 14.05
CA ASN A 8 -7.59 5.26 12.76
C ASN A 8 -7.38 3.80 12.33
N VAL A 9 -7.59 2.80 13.20
CA VAL A 9 -7.38 1.37 12.89
C VAL A 9 -8.20 0.92 11.67
N THR A 10 -9.47 1.28 11.60
CA THR A 10 -10.34 0.89 10.47
C THR A 10 -9.94 1.57 9.17
N ILE A 11 -9.64 2.88 9.24
CA ILE A 11 -9.22 3.66 8.06
C ILE A 11 -7.89 3.10 7.52
N ALA A 12 -6.93 2.84 8.40
CA ALA A 12 -5.64 2.28 8.01
C ALA A 12 -5.77 0.86 7.41
N MET A 13 -6.71 0.04 7.92
CA MET A 13 -7.00 -1.27 7.33
C MET A 13 -7.50 -1.14 5.89
N VAL A 14 -8.48 -0.26 5.65
CA VAL A 14 -9.01 -0.01 4.29
C VAL A 14 -7.91 0.56 3.40
N LEU A 15 -7.12 1.50 3.89
CA LEU A 15 -6.05 2.14 3.13
C LEU A 15 -4.94 1.13 2.74
N SER A 16 -4.62 0.18 3.61
CA SER A 16 -3.69 -0.91 3.30
C SER A 16 -4.25 -1.87 2.24
N ILE A 17 -5.55 -2.21 2.29
CA ILE A 17 -6.19 -3.07 1.29
C ILE A 17 -6.23 -2.37 -0.07
N LEU A 18 -6.61 -1.09 -0.10
CA LEU A 18 -6.59 -0.28 -1.32
C LEU A 18 -5.17 -0.12 -1.86
N GLY A 19 -4.19 0.12 -1.00
CA GLY A 19 -2.78 0.19 -1.37
C GLY A 19 -2.27 -1.12 -2.00
N PHE A 20 -2.71 -2.27 -1.49
CA PHE A 20 -2.39 -3.57 -2.06
C PHE A 20 -2.99 -3.74 -3.47
N LEU A 21 -4.25 -3.38 -3.68
CA LEU A 21 -4.88 -3.45 -5.01
C LEU A 21 -4.24 -2.49 -6.02
N CYS A 22 -3.83 -1.30 -5.56
CA CYS A 22 -3.26 -0.25 -6.41
C CYS A 22 -1.78 -0.49 -6.74
N CYS A 23 -1.06 -1.37 -6.01
CA CYS A 23 0.36 -1.63 -6.28
C CYS A 23 0.58 -2.26 -7.66
N CYS A 24 -0.39 -3.02 -8.18
CA CYS A 24 -0.30 -3.73 -9.46
C CYS A 24 -0.57 -2.86 -10.69
N VAL A 25 -1.21 -1.68 -10.54
CA VAL A 25 -1.68 -0.86 -11.68
C VAL A 25 -0.76 0.34 -11.95
N ALA A 26 -0.10 0.87 -10.91
CA ALA A 26 0.78 2.03 -11.06
C ALA A 26 1.96 2.08 -10.07
N GLY A 27 2.15 1.05 -9.22
CA GLY A 27 3.28 0.92 -8.27
C GLY A 27 3.34 1.98 -7.15
N LEU A 28 3.59 3.23 -7.53
CA LEU A 28 3.71 4.41 -6.68
C LEU A 28 2.53 4.66 -5.71
N PRO A 29 1.26 4.50 -6.12
CA PRO A 29 0.13 4.73 -5.22
C PRO A 29 0.13 3.76 -4.02
N GLY A 30 0.61 2.53 -4.21
CA GLY A 30 0.71 1.53 -3.16
C GLY A 30 1.67 1.94 -2.05
N ILE A 31 2.80 2.56 -2.41
CA ILE A 31 3.79 3.06 -1.44
C ILE A 31 3.21 4.24 -0.64
N ILE A 32 2.54 5.18 -1.31
CA ILE A 32 1.97 6.37 -0.65
C ILE A 32 0.84 5.96 0.31
N LEU A 33 -0.11 5.13 -0.15
CA LEU A 33 -1.23 4.68 0.66
C LEU A 33 -0.78 3.79 1.83
N GLY A 34 0.17 2.88 1.59
CA GLY A 34 0.78 2.08 2.66
C GLY A 34 1.51 2.94 3.70
N GLY A 35 2.20 4.00 3.26
CA GLY A 35 2.91 4.95 4.12
C GLY A 35 1.96 5.73 5.02
N ILE A 36 0.88 6.26 4.46
CA ILE A 36 -0.17 6.96 5.20
C ILE A 36 -0.83 6.00 6.21
N ALA A 37 -1.11 4.76 5.81
CA ALA A 37 -1.71 3.75 6.70
C ALA A 37 -0.82 3.49 7.92
N LEU A 38 0.50 3.33 7.70
CA LEU A 38 1.47 3.13 8.77
C LEU A 38 1.58 4.34 9.70
N PHE A 39 1.50 5.55 9.15
CA PHE A 39 1.50 6.79 9.94
C PHE A 39 0.26 6.89 10.85
N LEU A 40 -0.93 6.59 10.31
CA LEU A 40 -2.19 6.57 11.07
C LEU A 40 -2.14 5.57 12.23
N VAL A 41 -1.65 4.34 11.96
CA VAL A 41 -1.50 3.30 12.99
C VAL A 41 -0.48 3.70 14.05
N SER A 42 0.62 4.35 13.66
CA SER A 42 1.63 4.84 14.60
C SER A 42 1.07 5.94 15.52
N LYS A 43 0.13 6.75 15.03
CA LYS A 43 -0.57 7.75 15.84
C LYS A 43 -1.51 7.11 16.86
N ASP A 44 -2.30 6.12 16.44
CA ASP A 44 -3.17 5.36 17.35
C ASP A 44 -2.37 4.55 18.38
N GLU A 45 -1.19 4.05 18.02
CA GLU A 45 -0.32 3.36 18.97
C GLU A 45 0.17 4.29 20.09
N LYS A 46 0.48 5.55 19.75
CA LYS A 46 0.83 6.56 20.76
C LYS A 46 -0.38 6.89 21.64
N LEU A 47 -1.55 7.08 21.04
CA LEU A 47 -2.79 7.37 21.76
C LEU A 47 -3.16 6.24 22.74
N TYR A 48 -2.98 4.98 22.34
CA TYR A 48 -3.15 3.82 23.22
C TYR A 48 -2.16 3.81 24.38
N LYS A 49 -0.90 4.21 24.16
CA LYS A 49 0.13 4.26 25.22
C LYS A 49 -0.15 5.34 26.26
N GLU A 50 -0.78 6.44 25.85
CA GLU A 50 -1.19 7.52 26.76
C GLU A 50 -2.35 7.10 27.64
N ASN A 51 -3.35 6.39 27.10
CA ASN A 51 -4.56 5.99 27.83
C ASN A 51 -4.98 4.54 27.50
N PRO A 52 -4.26 3.52 27.99
CA PRO A 52 -4.51 2.12 27.60
C PRO A 52 -5.85 1.57 28.10
N GLU A 53 -6.38 2.10 29.21
CA GLU A 53 -7.66 1.66 29.79
C GLU A 53 -8.88 2.11 28.98
N ASP A 54 -8.71 3.10 28.10
CA ASP A 54 -9.79 3.67 27.31
C ASP A 54 -10.04 2.91 26.01
N TYR A 55 -9.18 1.96 25.61
CA TYR A 55 -9.24 1.34 24.28
C TYR A 55 -9.25 -0.19 24.29
N SER A 56 -10.12 -0.79 23.48
CA SER A 56 -10.32 -2.26 23.43
C SER A 56 -9.68 -2.97 22.23
N ASN A 57 -9.36 -2.26 21.15
CA ASN A 57 -8.98 -2.86 19.85
C ASN A 57 -7.47 -2.82 19.54
N TYR A 58 -6.61 -2.76 20.56
CA TYR A 58 -5.16 -2.71 20.37
C TYR A 58 -4.58 -3.93 19.64
N SER A 59 -5.18 -5.11 19.83
CA SER A 59 -4.80 -6.31 19.06
C SER A 59 -4.97 -6.09 17.55
N THR A 60 -6.11 -5.53 17.14
CA THR A 60 -6.36 -5.17 15.73
C THR A 60 -5.38 -4.13 15.23
N LEU A 61 -5.02 -3.13 16.05
CA LEU A 61 -4.00 -2.15 15.68
C LEU A 61 -2.67 -2.83 15.31
N LYS A 62 -2.20 -3.78 16.11
CA LYS A 62 -0.95 -4.51 15.83
C LYS A 62 -1.02 -5.28 14.53
N THR A 63 -2.14 -5.96 14.28
CA THR A 63 -2.37 -6.67 13.02
C THR A 63 -2.31 -5.72 11.83
N VAL A 64 -3.03 -4.60 11.89
CA VAL A 64 -3.02 -3.60 10.79
C VAL A 64 -1.63 -3.01 10.61
N LYS A 65 -0.87 -2.76 11.67
CA LYS A 65 0.52 -2.28 11.59
C LYS A 65 1.40 -3.22 10.77
N ILE A 66 1.33 -4.53 11.06
CA ILE A 66 2.09 -5.55 10.36
C ILE A 66 1.68 -5.58 8.88
N ILE A 67 0.38 -5.57 8.59
CA ILE A 67 -0.14 -5.57 7.23
C ILE A 67 0.34 -4.33 6.45
N SER A 68 0.27 -3.13 7.03
CA SER A 68 0.75 -1.90 6.38
C SER A 68 2.24 -1.97 6.03
N ILE A 69 3.06 -2.57 6.89
CA ILE A 69 4.50 -2.77 6.62
C ILE A 69 4.70 -3.74 5.46
N ILE A 70 3.97 -4.85 5.42
CA ILE A 70 4.05 -5.83 4.33
C ILE A 70 3.68 -5.17 2.99
N VAL A 71 2.58 -4.40 2.95
CA VAL A 71 2.14 -3.69 1.74
C VAL A 71 3.20 -2.69 1.27
N LEU A 72 3.81 -1.95 2.19
CA LEU A 72 4.90 -1.03 1.88
C LEU A 72 6.12 -1.72 1.27
N ILE A 73 6.56 -2.83 1.88
CA ILE A 73 7.72 -3.61 1.39
C ILE A 73 7.43 -4.17 0.00
N LEU A 74 6.25 -4.75 -0.22
CA LEU A 74 5.84 -5.26 -1.53
C LEU A 74 5.78 -4.13 -2.58
N GLY A 75 5.22 -2.98 -2.22
CA GLY A 75 5.18 -1.80 -3.08
C GLY A 75 6.58 -1.31 -3.46
N LEU A 76 7.51 -1.29 -2.51
CA LEU A 76 8.91 -0.89 -2.74
C LEU A 76 9.63 -1.86 -3.68
N ILE A 77 9.48 -3.16 -3.48
CA ILE A 77 10.05 -4.19 -4.37
C ILE A 77 9.51 -4.00 -5.80
N TYR A 78 8.20 -3.84 -5.93
CA TYR A 78 7.56 -3.65 -7.24
C TYR A 78 8.03 -2.36 -7.92
N PHE A 79 8.19 -1.27 -7.17
CA PHE A 79 8.72 -0.01 -7.68
C PHE A 79 10.16 -0.15 -8.19
N ILE A 80 11.03 -0.86 -7.45
CA ILE A 80 12.41 -1.12 -7.88
C ILE A 80 12.44 -1.96 -9.16
N MET A 81 11.61 -3.02 -9.25
CA MET A 81 11.53 -3.84 -10.45
C MET A 81 11.10 -3.02 -11.67
N ASN A 82 10.04 -2.21 -11.54
CA ASN A 82 9.58 -1.34 -12.64
C ASN A 82 10.66 -0.32 -13.03
N ALA A 83 11.32 0.31 -12.07
CA ALA A 83 12.40 1.25 -12.34
C ALA A 83 13.58 0.57 -13.08
N TRP A 84 13.90 -0.68 -12.73
CA TRP A 84 14.98 -1.45 -13.36
C TRP A 84 14.63 -1.87 -14.80
N THR A 85 13.38 -2.27 -15.05
CA THR A 85 12.86 -2.54 -16.39
C THR A 85 12.88 -1.27 -17.24
N ILE A 86 12.39 -0.15 -16.72
CA ILE A 86 12.40 1.14 -17.43
C ILE A 86 13.84 1.57 -17.78
N TYR A 87 14.79 1.40 -16.86
CA TYR A 87 16.18 1.79 -17.07
C TYR A 87 16.89 0.98 -18.17
N GLN A 88 16.63 -0.33 -18.25
CA GLN A 88 17.26 -1.20 -19.25
C GLN A 88 16.57 -1.16 -20.61
N THR A 89 15.24 -1.21 -20.61
CA THR A 89 14.44 -1.42 -21.82
C THR A 89 14.06 -0.08 -22.45
N GLY A 90 14.07 1.01 -21.68
CA GLY A 90 13.52 2.29 -22.11
C GLY A 90 12.00 2.24 -22.23
N TRP A 91 11.35 3.39 -22.07
CA TRP A 91 9.90 3.48 -22.28
C TRP A 91 9.51 3.14 -23.73
N ASP A 92 10.41 3.41 -24.67
CA ASP A 92 10.15 3.29 -26.11
C ASP A 92 9.96 1.83 -26.55
N ALA A 93 10.76 0.89 -26.05
CA ALA A 93 10.64 -0.51 -26.45
C ALA A 93 9.39 -1.21 -25.90
N GLN A 94 8.84 -0.75 -24.76
CA GLN A 94 7.55 -1.26 -24.26
C GLN A 94 6.38 -0.81 -25.13
N ILE A 95 6.41 0.43 -25.63
CA ILE A 95 5.37 0.95 -26.51
C ILE A 95 5.42 0.26 -27.87
N GLU A 96 6.62 0.03 -28.41
CA GLU A 96 6.78 -0.67 -29.69
C GLU A 96 6.31 -2.13 -29.61
N GLN A 97 6.71 -2.89 -28.58
CA GLN A 97 6.19 -4.26 -28.38
C GLN A 97 4.68 -4.30 -28.21
N SER A 98 4.10 -3.30 -27.53
CA SER A 98 2.64 -3.21 -27.38
C SER A 98 1.95 -2.91 -28.71
N ARG A 99 2.57 -2.10 -29.57
CA ARG A 99 2.06 -1.77 -30.91
C ARG A 99 2.15 -2.97 -31.85
N GLU A 100 3.28 -3.67 -31.87
CA GLU A 100 3.47 -4.90 -32.67
C GLU A 100 2.48 -6.01 -32.27
N LEU A 101 2.16 -6.15 -30.98
CA LEU A 101 1.17 -7.13 -30.49
C LEU A 101 -0.27 -6.77 -30.93
N LEU A 102 -0.63 -5.48 -30.91
CA LEU A 102 -1.92 -4.98 -31.39
C LEU A 102 -2.08 -5.22 -32.89
N GLU A 103 -1.02 -4.98 -33.66
CA GLU A 103 -0.97 -5.28 -35.10
C GLU A 103 -1.11 -6.78 -35.36
N GLN A 104 -0.46 -7.65 -34.58
CA GLN A 104 -0.62 -9.11 -34.70
C GLN A 104 -2.03 -9.60 -34.33
N LEU A 105 -2.73 -8.91 -33.44
CA LEU A 105 -4.12 -9.20 -33.09
C LEU A 105 -5.13 -8.59 -34.08
N GLY A 106 -4.66 -7.85 -35.10
CA GLY A 106 -5.49 -7.26 -36.15
C GLY A 106 -6.37 -6.10 -35.68
N ILE A 107 -5.98 -5.44 -34.60
CA ILE A 107 -6.70 -4.30 -34.01
C ILE A 107 -5.85 -3.06 -34.32
N GLU A 108 -6.11 -2.42 -35.45
CA GLU A 108 -5.46 -1.17 -35.90
C GLU A 108 -5.80 0.03 -34.98
#